data_AF-A0A8B8ZRQ3-F1
#
_entry.id   AF-A0A8B8ZRQ3-F1
#
_cell.length_a   1.000
_cell.length_b   1.000
_cell.length_c   1.000
_cell.angle_alpha   90.00
_cell.angle_beta   90.00
_cell.angle_gamma   90.00
#
_symmetry.space_group_name_H-M   'P 1'
#
loop_
_entity.id
_entity.type
_entity.pdbx_description
1 polymer ?
#
loop_
_entity_poly.entity_id
_entity_poly.type
_entity_poly.pdbx_seq_one_letter_code
_entity_poly.pdbx_strand_id
1 'polypeptide(L)'
;MSAEKPPMELGKGAVNLDKAGFLDVRATSYEQLEQLRRRPYALTGEVNFIQEEDTRLETTRARLANVLRRHEELKERLSRDSDKMIFERLQKEFEAARAAQTEEISLDGEQWNEGLLATIRERVHMEADRKAMSSQTSIPPDTHFHAKTTYRIKNKVICCLEGARIGIQYETSFAGEPCEIYHCVLESKSFLEKMTVIEHTVPFFLPIREAENDLLSSSAIKFIDHVGELLQSYVDRREQVRLIKELYGNQIGELFHSLAYNWIEFVLEDFDCKVTVSLRYADLVSVLPSRIRVLAWPVHPLKKILVGDRKGSGAALAQSIPSRLSYAEDALRTMSLPEAYAEIVLNMPRVLQQMFPQLGGA
;
A
#
# COMPACT_ATOMS: atom_id res chain seq x y z
N MET A 1 67.92 -17.87 9.05
CA MET A 1 68.18 -18.50 7.74
C MET A 1 66.94 -18.22 6.91
N SER A 2 66.85 -17.06 6.25
CA SER A 2 67.41 -16.78 4.89
C SER A 2 66.84 -17.79 3.88
N ALA A 3 66.14 -17.44 2.80
CA ALA A 3 66.29 -16.32 1.86
C ALA A 3 64.92 -16.14 1.13
N GLU A 4 64.42 -14.92 0.85
CA GLU A 4 64.84 -13.94 -0.17
C GLU A 4 64.17 -14.17 -1.54
N LYS A 5 63.36 -13.19 -1.96
CA LYS A 5 62.85 -12.90 -3.33
C LYS A 5 64.05 -12.63 -4.28
N PRO A 6 63.96 -12.73 -5.63
CA PRO A 6 63.33 -11.66 -6.42
C PRO A 6 62.76 -12.04 -7.84
N PRO A 7 62.17 -11.06 -8.56
CA PRO A 7 61.47 -11.19 -9.86
C PRO A 7 62.30 -10.67 -11.06
N MET A 8 61.86 -10.90 -12.30
CA MET A 8 62.33 -10.24 -13.56
C MET A 8 61.54 -10.83 -14.75
N GLU A 9 61.24 -10.19 -15.89
CA GLU A 9 61.41 -8.82 -16.38
C GLU A 9 60.62 -8.64 -17.71
N LEU A 10 60.52 -7.39 -18.15
CA LEU A 10 59.98 -6.91 -19.43
C LEU A 10 60.78 -7.36 -20.67
N GLY A 11 60.11 -7.40 -21.83
CA GLY A 11 60.74 -7.39 -23.16
C GLY A 11 60.05 -6.40 -24.11
N LYS A 12 60.79 -5.35 -24.50
CA LYS A 12 60.49 -4.34 -25.53
C LYS A 12 61.12 -4.73 -26.88
N GLY A 13 60.59 -4.18 -27.99
CA GLY A 13 61.26 -3.98 -29.30
C GLY A 13 60.36 -4.38 -30.48
N ALA A 14 59.72 -3.49 -31.27
CA ALA A 14 60.25 -2.49 -32.23
C ALA A 14 61.11 -3.17 -33.33
N VAL A 15 60.88 -3.04 -34.65
CA VAL A 15 60.98 -1.84 -35.51
C VAL A 15 60.62 -2.18 -37.00
N ASN A 16 59.82 -1.33 -37.68
CA ASN A 16 59.82 -0.82 -39.10
C ASN A 16 60.10 -1.70 -40.35
N LEU A 17 59.81 -1.35 -41.63
CA LEU A 17 59.24 -0.19 -42.34
C LEU A 17 58.80 -0.66 -43.76
N ASP A 18 57.79 -0.01 -44.37
CA ASP A 18 57.77 0.61 -45.72
C ASP A 18 56.33 0.68 -46.28
N LYS A 19 55.71 1.87 -46.34
CA LYS A 19 55.69 2.91 -47.40
C LYS A 19 54.48 2.80 -48.34
N ALA A 20 53.57 3.78 -48.25
CA ALA A 20 53.21 4.71 -49.34
C ALA A 20 51.96 5.53 -48.96
N GLY A 21 51.96 6.83 -49.30
CA GLY A 21 50.73 7.61 -49.48
C GLY A 21 50.52 8.78 -48.52
N PHE A 22 51.28 9.86 -48.73
CA PHE A 22 51.07 11.18 -48.15
C PHE A 22 50.09 11.95 -49.06
N LEU A 23 48.94 12.41 -48.56
CA LEU A 23 48.12 13.49 -49.16
C LEU A 23 47.09 14.04 -48.14
N ASP A 24 47.42 15.23 -47.64
CA ASP A 24 46.60 16.36 -47.19
C ASP A 24 45.11 16.17 -46.80
N VAL A 25 44.79 16.30 -45.50
CA VAL A 25 43.40 16.29 -44.95
C VAL A 25 43.11 17.58 -44.14
N ARG A 26 43.90 18.65 -44.32
CA ARG A 26 43.66 19.92 -43.58
C ARG A 26 42.73 20.91 -44.28
N ALA A 27 42.24 20.60 -45.48
CA ALA A 27 41.34 21.47 -46.24
C ALA A 27 39.83 21.20 -46.06
N THR A 28 39.42 20.12 -45.39
CA THR A 28 38.00 19.70 -45.34
C THR A 28 37.19 20.24 -44.16
N SER A 29 37.79 20.99 -43.22
CA SER A 29 37.07 21.44 -42.01
C SER A 29 36.39 22.81 -42.13
N TYR A 30 36.65 23.59 -43.19
CA TYR A 30 36.08 24.93 -43.34
C TYR A 30 34.85 25.00 -44.27
N GLU A 31 34.73 24.10 -45.26
CA GLU A 31 33.55 24.07 -46.15
C GLU A 31 32.33 23.38 -45.52
N GLN A 32 32.53 22.45 -44.57
CA GLN A 32 31.42 21.82 -43.82
C GLN A 32 30.77 22.78 -42.80
N LEU A 33 31.51 23.81 -42.34
CA LEU A 33 30.99 24.79 -41.38
C LEU A 33 30.12 25.87 -42.07
N GLU A 34 30.38 26.18 -43.34
CA GLU A 34 29.56 27.14 -44.10
C GLU A 34 28.24 26.55 -44.62
N GLN A 35 28.18 25.23 -44.89
CA GLN A 35 26.94 24.57 -45.31
C GLN A 35 25.89 24.49 -44.19
N LEU A 36 26.30 24.55 -42.92
CA LEU A 36 25.38 24.64 -41.77
C LEU A 36 24.78 26.04 -41.57
N ARG A 37 25.31 27.08 -42.23
CA ARG A 37 24.85 28.47 -42.10
C ARG A 37 23.75 28.87 -43.09
N ARG A 38 23.39 27.99 -44.03
CA ARG A 38 22.36 28.25 -45.09
C ARG A 38 21.18 27.26 -45.07
N ARG A 39 20.57 27.01 -43.91
CA ARG A 39 19.19 26.49 -43.87
C ARG A 39 18.23 27.62 -43.50
N PRO A 40 17.18 27.90 -44.31
CA PRO A 40 16.13 28.82 -43.91
C PRO A 40 15.47 28.29 -42.64
N TYR A 41 15.40 29.12 -41.60
CA TYR A 41 14.65 28.86 -40.38
C TYR A 41 13.19 28.60 -40.74
N ALA A 42 12.74 27.34 -40.62
CA ALA A 42 11.32 27.04 -40.52
C ALA A 42 10.87 27.44 -39.11
N LEU A 43 10.17 28.56 -39.04
CA LEU A 43 9.54 29.16 -37.87
C LEU A 43 8.32 28.31 -37.45
N THR A 44 8.53 27.05 -37.04
CA THR A 44 7.44 26.09 -36.68
C THR A 44 7.83 25.10 -35.55
N GLY A 45 9.00 25.26 -34.94
CA GLY A 45 9.50 24.34 -33.91
C GLY A 45 8.75 24.42 -32.56
N GLU A 46 8.33 25.61 -32.13
CA GLU A 46 7.71 25.78 -30.81
C GLU A 46 6.34 25.09 -30.70
N VAL A 47 5.54 25.08 -31.78
CA VAL A 47 4.23 24.39 -31.79
C VAL A 47 4.42 22.88 -31.75
N ASN A 48 5.42 22.34 -32.45
CA ASN A 48 5.67 20.90 -32.51
C ASN A 48 6.16 20.34 -31.16
N PHE A 49 7.05 21.04 -30.44
CA PHE A 49 7.51 20.57 -29.14
C PHE A 49 6.41 20.59 -28.08
N ILE A 50 5.59 21.64 -28.03
CA ILE A 50 4.47 21.75 -27.08
C ILE A 50 3.40 20.70 -27.41
N GLN A 51 3.10 20.50 -28.69
CA GLN A 51 2.14 19.50 -29.14
C GLN A 51 2.64 18.05 -28.90
N GLU A 52 3.95 17.81 -29.04
CA GLU A 52 4.55 16.50 -28.77
C GLU A 52 4.62 16.20 -27.27
N GLU A 53 4.83 17.21 -26.43
CA GLU A 53 4.77 17.12 -24.97
C GLU A 53 3.32 16.91 -24.49
N ASP A 54 2.36 17.67 -25.01
CA ASP A 54 0.93 17.52 -24.74
C ASP A 54 0.41 16.14 -25.17
N THR A 55 0.81 15.64 -26.35
CA THR A 55 0.43 14.29 -26.80
C THR A 55 1.06 13.20 -25.96
N ARG A 56 2.30 13.37 -25.46
CA ARG A 56 2.91 12.46 -24.49
C ARG A 56 2.21 12.49 -23.14
N LEU A 57 1.80 13.66 -22.68
CA LEU A 57 1.08 13.85 -21.42
C LEU A 57 -0.31 13.21 -21.53
N GLU A 58 -1.00 13.41 -22.65
CA GLU A 58 -2.30 12.81 -22.94
C GLU A 58 -2.21 11.28 -23.08
N THR A 59 -1.15 10.77 -23.72
CA THR A 59 -0.86 9.34 -23.76
C THR A 59 -0.63 8.78 -22.35
N THR A 60 0.04 9.53 -21.49
CA THR A 60 0.29 9.13 -20.10
C THR A 60 -1.00 9.13 -19.28
N ARG A 61 -1.86 10.16 -19.43
CA ARG A 61 -3.20 10.22 -18.82
C ARG A 61 -4.08 9.07 -19.29
N ALA A 62 -4.10 8.79 -20.60
CA ALA A 62 -4.87 7.67 -21.16
C ALA A 62 -4.37 6.30 -20.65
N ARG A 63 -3.06 6.14 -20.44
CA ARG A 63 -2.48 4.94 -19.82
C ARG A 63 -2.90 4.83 -18.35
N LEU A 64 -2.85 5.92 -17.59
CA LEU A 64 -3.29 5.96 -16.19
C LEU A 64 -4.79 5.65 -16.07
N ALA A 65 -5.64 6.28 -16.88
CA ALA A 65 -7.07 6.01 -16.91
C ALA A 65 -7.38 4.55 -17.24
N ASN A 66 -6.63 3.93 -18.17
CA ASN A 66 -6.74 2.50 -18.45
C ASN A 66 -6.30 1.62 -17.26
N VAL A 67 -5.26 2.02 -16.53
CA VAL A 67 -4.84 1.31 -15.31
C VAL A 67 -5.91 1.42 -14.23
N LEU A 68 -6.48 2.59 -14.00
CA LEU A 68 -7.58 2.80 -13.05
C LEU A 68 -8.81 1.99 -13.43
N ARG A 69 -9.17 1.95 -14.72
CA ARG A 69 -10.28 1.12 -15.20
C ARG A 69 -10.00 -0.36 -14.98
N ARG A 70 -8.79 -0.85 -15.31
CA ARG A 70 -8.40 -2.25 -15.04
C ARG A 70 -8.37 -2.56 -13.55
N HIS A 71 -8.01 -1.59 -12.72
CA HIS A 71 -8.06 -1.72 -11.26
C HIS A 71 -9.51 -1.92 -10.79
N GLU A 72 -10.44 -1.13 -11.29
CA GLU A 72 -11.86 -1.29 -10.97
C GLU A 72 -12.45 -2.59 -11.53
N GLU A 73 -12.12 -2.95 -12.77
CA GLU A 73 -12.49 -4.24 -13.37
C GLU A 73 -11.92 -5.43 -12.59
N LEU A 74 -10.69 -5.32 -12.07
CA LEU A 74 -10.05 -6.36 -11.24
C LEU A 74 -10.71 -6.44 -9.86
N LYS A 75 -11.03 -5.30 -9.25
CA LYS A 75 -11.78 -5.20 -7.99
C LYS A 75 -13.14 -5.88 -8.11
N GLU A 76 -13.90 -5.58 -9.17
CA GLU A 76 -15.18 -6.24 -9.47
C GLU A 76 -15.01 -7.74 -9.75
N ARG A 77 -13.99 -8.15 -10.52
CA ARG A 77 -13.74 -9.56 -10.82
C ARG A 77 -13.32 -10.37 -9.60
N LEU A 78 -12.61 -9.77 -8.65
CA LEU A 78 -12.23 -10.41 -7.39
C LEU A 78 -13.35 -10.35 -6.35
N SER A 79 -14.34 -9.48 -6.56
CA SER A 79 -15.62 -9.49 -5.84
C SER A 79 -16.58 -10.61 -6.30
N ARG A 80 -16.21 -11.44 -7.29
CA ARG A 80 -17.09 -12.47 -7.89
C ARG A 80 -17.54 -13.56 -6.90
N ASP A 81 -18.66 -14.18 -7.27
CA ASP A 81 -19.49 -15.14 -6.52
C ASP A 81 -18.79 -16.18 -5.64
N SER A 82 -17.56 -16.63 -5.93
CA SER A 82 -16.89 -17.62 -5.08
C SER A 82 -16.60 -17.08 -3.68
N ASP A 83 -16.12 -15.85 -3.59
CA ASP A 83 -15.76 -15.22 -2.32
C ASP A 83 -17.02 -14.84 -1.57
N LYS A 84 -18.08 -14.46 -2.29
CA LYS A 84 -19.41 -14.23 -1.75
C LYS A 84 -20.05 -15.52 -1.20
N MET A 85 -19.95 -16.63 -1.92
CA MET A 85 -20.44 -17.93 -1.44
C MET A 85 -19.65 -18.42 -0.23
N ILE A 86 -18.33 -18.25 -0.21
CA ILE A 86 -17.49 -18.58 0.95
C ILE A 86 -17.90 -17.71 2.14
N PHE A 87 -18.06 -16.40 1.93
CA PHE A 87 -18.50 -15.46 2.95
C PHE A 87 -19.87 -15.85 3.52
N GLU A 88 -20.89 -16.04 2.67
CA GLU A 88 -22.24 -16.41 3.11
C GLU A 88 -22.27 -17.76 3.84
N ARG A 89 -21.49 -18.74 3.37
CA ARG A 89 -21.37 -20.05 4.02
C ARG A 89 -20.69 -19.94 5.37
N LEU A 90 -19.55 -19.26 5.46
CA LEU A 90 -18.82 -19.08 6.72
C LEU A 90 -19.66 -18.27 7.70
N GLN A 91 -20.30 -17.19 7.25
CA GLN A 91 -21.21 -16.39 8.08
C GLN A 91 -22.30 -17.29 8.71
N LYS A 92 -22.98 -18.12 7.92
CA LYS A 92 -23.98 -19.07 8.42
C LYS A 92 -23.39 -20.09 9.39
N GLU A 93 -22.18 -20.57 9.12
CA GLU A 93 -21.52 -21.55 9.98
C GLU A 93 -21.16 -20.95 11.35
N PHE A 94 -20.64 -19.73 11.38
CA PHE A 94 -20.34 -19.00 12.61
C PHE A 94 -21.62 -18.60 13.37
N GLU A 95 -22.67 -18.18 12.67
CA GLU A 95 -23.99 -17.93 13.27
C GLU A 95 -24.58 -19.21 13.89
N ALA A 96 -24.47 -20.35 13.22
CA ALA A 96 -24.91 -21.63 13.75
C ALA A 96 -24.07 -22.07 14.96
N ALA A 97 -22.76 -21.84 14.93
CA ALA A 97 -21.87 -22.10 16.07
C ALA A 97 -22.24 -21.22 17.27
N ARG A 98 -22.57 -19.95 17.04
CA ARG A 98 -23.03 -19.00 18.05
C ARG A 98 -24.42 -19.35 18.57
N ALA A 99 -25.36 -19.79 17.72
CA ALA A 99 -26.69 -20.21 18.15
C ALA A 99 -26.67 -21.50 18.97
N ALA A 100 -25.73 -22.40 18.67
CA ALA A 100 -25.54 -23.64 19.40
C ALA A 100 -24.61 -23.48 20.64
N GLN A 101 -24.09 -22.28 20.86
CA GLN A 101 -23.24 -21.94 21.99
C GLN A 101 -24.01 -22.09 23.31
N THR A 102 -23.36 -22.67 24.31
CA THR A 102 -23.89 -22.78 25.67
C THR A 102 -23.16 -21.88 26.66
N GLU A 103 -21.93 -21.48 26.34
CA GLU A 103 -21.06 -20.71 27.22
C GLU A 103 -20.18 -19.74 26.41
N GLU A 104 -20.03 -18.50 26.87
CA GLU A 104 -19.05 -17.53 26.36
C GLU A 104 -18.02 -17.22 27.44
N ILE A 105 -16.74 -17.44 27.13
CA ILE A 105 -15.65 -17.11 28.03
C ILE A 105 -14.92 -15.88 27.47
N SER A 106 -15.04 -14.76 28.19
CA SER A 106 -14.22 -13.57 27.94
C SER A 106 -12.83 -13.78 28.51
N LEU A 107 -11.82 -13.74 27.64
CA LEU A 107 -10.42 -13.92 27.97
C LEU A 107 -9.73 -12.58 28.12
N ASP A 108 -8.85 -12.48 29.12
CA ASP A 108 -7.83 -11.44 29.17
C ASP A 108 -6.60 -11.80 28.30
N GLY A 109 -5.64 -10.88 28.23
CA GLY A 109 -4.43 -11.05 27.43
C GLY A 109 -3.47 -12.14 27.91
N GLU A 110 -3.54 -12.54 29.19
CA GLU A 110 -2.64 -13.57 29.76
C GLU A 110 -3.24 -14.98 29.58
N GLN A 111 -4.58 -15.08 29.66
CA GLN A 111 -5.34 -16.29 29.42
C GLN A 111 -5.31 -16.70 27.94
N TRP A 112 -5.16 -15.75 27.02
CA TRP A 112 -4.94 -16.01 25.60
C TRP A 112 -3.50 -16.47 25.33
N ASN A 113 -3.30 -17.79 25.33
CA ASN A 113 -1.99 -18.41 25.11
C ASN A 113 -2.09 -19.73 24.33
N GLU A 114 -0.93 -20.25 23.91
CA GLU A 114 -0.83 -21.49 23.12
C GLU A 114 -1.42 -22.71 23.84
N GLY A 115 -1.37 -22.76 25.17
CA GLY A 115 -1.95 -23.87 25.95
C GLY A 115 -3.47 -23.91 25.86
N LEU A 116 -4.13 -22.75 25.90
CA LEU A 116 -5.56 -22.65 25.65
C LEU A 116 -5.89 -23.08 24.22
N LEU A 117 -5.14 -22.59 23.23
CA LEU A 117 -5.37 -22.96 21.83
C LEU A 117 -5.17 -24.46 21.57
N ALA A 118 -4.19 -25.09 22.22
CA ALA A 118 -4.00 -26.54 22.20
C ALA A 118 -5.20 -27.29 22.81
N THR A 119 -5.80 -26.77 23.87
CA THR A 119 -7.00 -27.34 24.49
C THR A 119 -8.22 -27.23 23.57
N ILE A 120 -8.40 -26.09 22.90
CA ILE A 120 -9.44 -25.91 21.88
C ILE A 120 -9.23 -26.89 20.73
N ARG A 121 -7.97 -27.02 20.27
CA ARG A 121 -7.59 -27.96 19.23
C ARG A 121 -7.91 -29.41 19.59
N GLU A 122 -7.51 -29.85 20.78
CA GLU A 122 -7.81 -31.20 21.25
C GLU A 122 -9.32 -31.47 21.26
N ARG A 123 -10.12 -30.50 21.74
CA ARG A 123 -11.57 -30.60 21.78
C ARG A 123 -12.20 -30.80 20.39
N VAL A 124 -11.78 -30.02 19.38
CA VAL A 124 -12.34 -30.14 18.02
C VAL A 124 -11.99 -31.47 17.37
N HIS A 125 -10.81 -32.02 17.67
CA HIS A 125 -10.38 -33.36 17.21
C HIS A 125 -11.18 -34.47 17.89
N MET A 126 -11.30 -34.43 19.22
CA MET A 126 -12.10 -35.41 19.97
C MET A 126 -13.57 -35.43 19.52
N GLU A 127 -14.16 -34.27 19.24
CA GLU A 127 -15.53 -34.18 18.74
C GLU A 127 -15.68 -34.74 17.32
N ALA A 128 -14.69 -34.49 16.45
CA ALA A 128 -14.69 -35.05 15.10
C ALA A 128 -14.58 -36.58 15.11
N ASP A 129 -13.65 -37.13 15.90
CA ASP A 129 -13.46 -38.57 16.05
C ASP A 129 -14.71 -39.24 16.63
N ARG A 130 -15.33 -38.62 17.65
CA ARG A 130 -16.58 -39.10 18.24
C ARG A 130 -17.72 -39.14 17.22
N LYS A 131 -17.90 -38.08 16.42
CA LYS A 131 -18.92 -38.05 15.35
C LYS A 131 -18.65 -39.09 14.27
N ALA A 132 -17.39 -39.35 13.94
CA ALA A 132 -17.01 -40.42 13.01
C ALA A 132 -17.37 -41.82 13.56
N MET A 133 -17.21 -42.05 14.87
CA MET A 133 -17.57 -43.31 15.54
C MET A 133 -19.08 -43.47 15.80
N SER A 134 -19.79 -42.39 16.15
CA SER A 134 -21.24 -42.41 16.41
C SER A 134 -22.07 -42.60 15.14
N SER A 135 -21.53 -42.20 13.99
CA SER A 135 -22.09 -42.54 12.67
C SER A 135 -22.14 -44.06 12.42
N GLN A 136 -21.41 -44.86 13.20
CA GLN A 136 -21.37 -46.32 13.13
C GLN A 136 -22.10 -47.04 14.28
N THR A 137 -22.47 -46.33 15.37
CA THR A 137 -23.10 -46.96 16.55
C THR A 137 -24.04 -45.99 17.27
N SER A 138 -25.30 -46.39 17.47
CA SER A 138 -26.33 -45.62 18.18
C SER A 138 -26.07 -45.60 19.69
N ILE A 139 -25.20 -44.69 20.14
CA ILE A 139 -24.94 -44.42 21.56
C ILE A 139 -25.68 -43.13 21.96
N PRO A 140 -26.27 -43.04 23.18
CA PRO A 140 -26.97 -41.83 23.62
C PRO A 140 -26.01 -40.62 23.71
N PRO A 141 -26.50 -39.40 23.43
CA PRO A 141 -25.70 -38.19 23.55
C PRO A 141 -25.36 -37.91 25.02
N ASP A 142 -24.07 -37.87 25.34
CA ASP A 142 -23.57 -37.56 26.67
C ASP A 142 -23.60 -36.03 26.88
N THR A 143 -24.48 -35.56 27.76
CA THR A 143 -24.90 -34.15 27.89
C THR A 143 -23.75 -33.19 28.22
N HIS A 144 -22.66 -33.69 28.82
CA HIS A 144 -21.50 -32.90 29.22
C HIS A 144 -20.58 -32.47 28.05
N PHE A 145 -20.57 -33.21 26.94
CA PHE A 145 -19.74 -32.90 25.77
C PHE A 145 -20.43 -31.97 24.76
N HIS A 146 -21.71 -31.68 24.96
CA HIS A 146 -22.48 -30.79 24.08
C HIS A 146 -22.32 -29.30 24.41
N ALA A 147 -21.59 -28.95 25.47
CA ALA A 147 -21.32 -27.57 25.80
C ALA A 147 -20.39 -26.95 24.75
N LYS A 148 -20.96 -26.19 23.80
CA LYS A 148 -20.19 -25.41 22.84
C LYS A 148 -19.75 -24.11 23.49
N THR A 149 -18.53 -24.11 24.00
CA THR A 149 -17.86 -22.91 24.49
C THR A 149 -17.35 -22.08 23.31
N THR A 150 -17.60 -20.77 23.33
CA THR A 150 -16.82 -19.82 22.52
C THR A 150 -15.95 -18.96 23.42
N TYR A 151 -14.84 -18.49 22.86
CA TYR A 151 -13.86 -17.68 23.58
C TYR A 151 -13.77 -16.31 22.94
N ARG A 152 -14.02 -15.25 23.70
CA ARG A 152 -13.91 -13.87 23.23
C ARG A 152 -12.63 -13.24 23.76
N ILE A 153 -11.78 -12.75 22.87
CA ILE A 153 -10.55 -12.03 23.20
C ILE A 153 -10.53 -10.70 22.43
N LYS A 154 -10.72 -9.59 23.15
CA LYS A 154 -10.92 -8.26 22.55
C LYS A 154 -12.03 -8.30 21.49
N ASN A 155 -11.65 -8.07 20.24
CA ASN A 155 -12.51 -8.03 19.06
C ASN A 155 -12.48 -9.32 18.24
N LYS A 156 -12.03 -10.43 18.85
CA LYS A 156 -11.95 -11.75 18.20
C LYS A 156 -12.80 -12.76 18.96
N VAL A 157 -13.50 -13.61 18.23
CA VAL A 157 -14.27 -14.73 18.78
C VAL A 157 -13.74 -16.03 18.20
N ILE A 158 -13.35 -16.96 19.07
CA ILE A 158 -12.86 -18.29 18.71
C ILE A 158 -13.95 -19.30 19.02
N CYS A 159 -14.31 -20.11 18.03
CA CYS A 159 -15.33 -21.14 18.17
C CYS A 159 -14.86 -22.49 17.61
N CYS A 160 -15.40 -23.56 18.18
CA CYS A 160 -15.23 -24.91 17.67
C CYS A 160 -16.20 -25.13 16.51
N LEU A 161 -15.68 -25.42 15.32
CA LEU A 161 -16.46 -25.74 14.13
C LEU A 161 -16.49 -27.26 13.89
N GLU A 162 -17.37 -27.73 13.01
CA GLU A 162 -17.48 -29.16 12.73
C GLU A 162 -16.26 -29.69 11.93
N GLY A 163 -15.82 -30.92 12.21
CA GLY A 163 -14.75 -31.58 11.45
C GLY A 163 -13.34 -31.14 11.82
N ALA A 164 -13.01 -31.06 13.11
CA ALA A 164 -11.68 -30.69 13.62
C ALA A 164 -11.21 -29.28 13.20
N ARG A 165 -12.17 -28.37 12.97
CA ARG A 165 -11.94 -26.99 12.53
C ARG A 165 -12.07 -26.01 13.68
N ILE A 166 -11.21 -25.01 13.70
CA ILE A 166 -11.25 -23.87 14.63
C ILE A 166 -11.65 -22.63 13.83
N GLY A 167 -12.79 -22.04 14.17
CA GLY A 167 -13.26 -20.80 13.60
C GLY A 167 -12.75 -19.60 14.39
N ILE A 168 -12.23 -18.61 13.67
CA ILE A 168 -11.90 -17.29 14.19
C ILE A 168 -12.75 -16.25 13.48
N GLN A 169 -13.48 -15.46 14.25
CA GLN A 169 -14.22 -14.31 13.78
C GLN A 169 -13.53 -13.04 14.27
N TYR A 170 -13.20 -12.15 13.35
CA TYR A 170 -12.62 -10.83 13.60
C TYR A 170 -13.72 -9.78 13.45
N GLU A 171 -14.07 -9.13 14.55
CA GLU A 171 -14.98 -7.99 14.57
C GLU A 171 -14.14 -6.72 14.43
N THR A 172 -14.33 -5.94 13.37
CA THR A 172 -13.63 -4.65 13.22
C THR A 172 -14.53 -3.50 13.65
N SER A 173 -13.93 -2.39 14.07
CA SER A 173 -14.67 -1.18 14.42
C SER A 173 -13.88 0.07 14.08
N PHE A 174 -14.56 1.19 13.89
CA PHE A 174 -13.94 2.50 13.70
C PHE A 174 -14.65 3.53 14.57
N ALA A 175 -13.89 4.26 15.38
CA ALA A 175 -14.43 5.24 16.34
C ALA A 175 -15.53 4.67 17.29
N GLY A 176 -15.44 3.38 17.62
CA GLY A 176 -16.40 2.68 18.49
C GLY A 176 -17.59 2.05 17.75
N GLU A 177 -17.79 2.39 16.48
CA GLU A 177 -18.87 1.82 15.65
C GLU A 177 -18.41 0.53 14.97
N PRO A 178 -19.21 -0.56 15.01
CA PRO A 178 -18.89 -1.79 14.31
C PRO A 178 -18.79 -1.59 12.79
N CYS A 179 -17.79 -2.23 12.18
CA CYS A 179 -17.60 -2.30 10.74
C CYS A 179 -17.87 -3.74 10.26
N GLU A 180 -17.10 -4.23 9.28
CA GLU A 180 -17.27 -5.59 8.77
C GLU A 180 -16.71 -6.65 9.72
N ILE A 181 -17.28 -7.84 9.59
CA ILE A 181 -16.82 -9.05 10.25
C ILE A 181 -16.07 -9.90 9.23
N TYR A 182 -14.90 -10.38 9.63
CA TYR A 182 -14.10 -11.29 8.83
C TYR A 182 -13.95 -12.64 9.53
N HIS A 183 -13.80 -13.70 8.75
CA HIS A 183 -13.66 -15.05 9.25
C HIS A 183 -12.36 -15.67 8.75
N CYS A 184 -11.75 -16.51 9.60
CA CYS A 184 -10.65 -17.39 9.26
C CYS A 184 -10.91 -18.75 9.90
N VAL A 185 -10.67 -19.81 9.14
CA VAL A 185 -10.83 -21.18 9.63
C VAL A 185 -9.50 -21.88 9.57
N LEU A 186 -9.07 -22.38 10.73
CA LEU A 186 -7.88 -23.19 10.88
C LEU A 186 -8.28 -24.66 10.98
N GLU A 187 -7.50 -25.51 10.32
CA GLU A 187 -7.63 -26.95 10.42
C GLU A 187 -6.25 -27.56 10.67
N SER A 188 -6.26 -28.74 11.29
CA SER A 188 -5.10 -29.63 11.29
C SER A 188 -5.60 -31.05 11.07
N LYS A 189 -4.96 -31.83 10.21
CA LYS A 189 -5.43 -33.21 9.91
C LYS A 189 -5.26 -34.16 11.09
N SER A 190 -4.33 -33.84 11.99
CA SER A 190 -4.09 -34.53 13.25
C SER A 190 -3.64 -33.52 14.29
N PHE A 191 -3.80 -33.84 15.57
CA PHE A 191 -3.29 -33.05 16.68
C PHE A 191 -1.78 -32.76 16.59
N LEU A 192 -1.00 -33.64 15.97
CA LEU A 192 0.46 -33.50 15.83
C LEU A 192 0.90 -32.72 14.58
N GLU A 193 -0.01 -32.48 13.62
CA GLU A 193 0.34 -31.79 12.38
C GLU A 193 0.38 -30.27 12.54
N LYS A 194 0.91 -29.54 11.56
CA LYS A 194 0.83 -28.07 11.55
C LYS A 194 -0.62 -27.65 11.30
N MET A 195 -1.08 -26.58 11.94
CA MET A 195 -2.34 -25.92 11.55
C MET A 195 -2.17 -25.17 10.24
N THR A 196 -3.21 -25.16 9.41
CA THR A 196 -3.26 -24.45 8.13
C THR A 196 -4.55 -23.67 7.97
N VAL A 197 -4.51 -22.59 7.21
CA VAL A 197 -5.70 -21.80 6.84
C VAL A 197 -6.41 -22.49 5.68
N ILE A 198 -7.60 -23.03 5.95
CA ILE A 198 -8.41 -23.72 4.94
C ILE A 198 -9.37 -22.77 4.22
N GLU A 199 -10.00 -21.85 4.96
CA GLU A 199 -11.01 -20.92 4.43
C GLU A 199 -10.95 -19.59 5.18
N HIS A 200 -11.20 -18.48 4.49
CA HIS A 200 -11.27 -17.16 5.10
C HIS A 200 -12.08 -16.19 4.25
N THR A 201 -12.47 -15.07 4.86
CA THR A 201 -13.06 -13.92 4.17
C THR A 201 -12.15 -12.70 4.16
N VAL A 202 -10.88 -12.87 4.59
CA VAL A 202 -9.85 -11.83 4.53
C VAL A 202 -9.67 -11.36 3.08
N PRO A 203 -9.70 -10.04 2.80
CA PRO A 203 -9.53 -9.51 1.45
C PRO A 203 -8.24 -10.01 0.79
N PHE A 204 -8.32 -10.44 -0.47
CA PHE A 204 -7.22 -11.10 -1.19
C PHE A 204 -5.92 -10.28 -1.28
N PHE A 205 -6.01 -8.95 -1.14
CA PHE A 205 -4.87 -8.03 -1.19
C PHE A 205 -4.17 -7.88 0.17
N LEU A 206 -4.69 -8.49 1.24
CA LEU A 206 -4.02 -8.58 2.53
C LEU A 206 -3.21 -9.89 2.61
N PRO A 207 -1.99 -9.84 3.19
CA PRO A 207 -1.00 -10.91 3.08
C PRO A 207 -1.23 -12.05 4.08
N ILE A 208 -2.40 -12.70 4.05
CA ILE A 208 -2.74 -13.80 4.97
C ILE A 208 -1.86 -15.04 4.73
N ARG A 209 -1.44 -15.30 3.49
CA ARG A 209 -0.62 -16.46 3.14
C ARG A 209 0.82 -16.29 3.63
N GLU A 210 1.35 -15.08 3.55
CA GLU A 210 2.63 -14.72 4.14
C GLU A 210 2.57 -14.87 5.66
N ALA A 211 1.53 -14.33 6.30
CA ALA A 211 1.31 -14.50 7.74
C ALA A 211 1.21 -15.99 8.13
N GLU A 212 0.51 -16.81 7.35
CA GLU A 212 0.38 -18.26 7.56
C GLU A 212 1.75 -18.96 7.52
N ASN A 213 2.58 -18.60 6.54
CA ASN A 213 3.91 -19.18 6.37
C ASN A 213 4.86 -18.78 7.50
N ASP A 214 4.82 -17.52 7.92
CA ASP A 214 5.76 -16.95 8.87
C ASP A 214 5.39 -17.28 10.33
N LEU A 215 4.09 -17.30 10.64
CA LEU A 215 3.61 -17.31 12.02
C LEU A 215 3.03 -18.66 12.45
N LEU A 216 2.22 -19.35 11.64
CA LEU A 216 1.54 -20.59 12.12
C LEU A 216 2.50 -21.72 12.51
N SER A 217 3.72 -21.76 11.93
CA SER A 217 4.72 -22.76 12.33
C SER A 217 5.40 -22.45 13.65
N SER A 218 5.41 -21.19 14.08
CA SER A 218 6.07 -20.76 15.32
C SER A 218 5.08 -20.54 16.45
N SER A 219 3.94 -19.92 16.15
CA SER A 219 2.91 -19.56 17.13
C SER A 219 1.60 -19.27 16.41
N ALA A 220 0.60 -20.10 16.70
CA ALA A 220 -0.73 -19.91 16.14
C ALA A 220 -1.46 -18.73 16.79
N ILE A 221 -1.18 -18.39 18.05
CA ILE A 221 -1.72 -17.17 18.66
C ILE A 221 -1.20 -15.91 17.96
N LYS A 222 0.11 -15.87 17.63
CA LYS A 222 0.70 -14.73 16.92
C LYS A 222 0.11 -14.56 15.53
N PHE A 223 -0.14 -15.66 14.83
CA PHE A 223 -0.85 -15.62 13.55
C PHE A 223 -2.25 -15.01 13.72
N ILE A 224 -3.04 -15.53 14.67
CA ILE A 224 -4.41 -15.08 14.90
C ILE A 224 -4.43 -13.58 15.25
N ASP A 225 -3.55 -13.14 16.13
CA ASP A 225 -3.44 -11.74 16.53
C ASP A 225 -3.00 -10.84 15.36
N HIS A 226 -1.98 -11.25 14.62
CA HIS A 226 -1.47 -10.49 13.47
C HIS A 226 -2.53 -10.30 12.37
N VAL A 227 -3.30 -11.34 12.04
CA VAL A 227 -4.41 -11.21 11.08
C VAL A 227 -5.46 -10.22 11.57
N GLY A 228 -5.77 -10.22 12.88
CA GLY A 228 -6.68 -9.25 13.48
C GLY A 228 -6.17 -7.81 13.37
N GLU A 229 -4.87 -7.60 13.64
CA GLU A 229 -4.23 -6.29 13.52
C GLU A 229 -4.18 -5.79 12.06
N LEU A 230 -3.91 -6.68 11.11
CA LEU A 230 -3.93 -6.39 9.67
C LEU A 230 -5.32 -5.91 9.22
N LEU A 231 -6.38 -6.63 9.63
CA LEU A 231 -7.76 -6.30 9.29
C LEU A 231 -8.20 -4.98 9.92
N GLN A 232 -7.92 -4.79 11.21
CA GLN A 232 -8.28 -3.57 11.93
C GLN A 232 -7.59 -2.36 11.31
N SER A 233 -6.29 -2.44 11.04
CA SER A 233 -5.52 -1.35 10.44
C SER A 233 -5.98 -1.01 9.01
N TYR A 234 -6.38 -2.03 8.25
CA TYR A 234 -7.00 -1.82 6.93
C TYR A 234 -8.31 -1.05 7.03
N VAL A 235 -9.20 -1.43 7.96
CA VAL A 235 -10.47 -0.74 8.20
C VAL A 235 -10.22 0.69 8.67
N ASP A 236 -9.31 0.90 9.63
CA ASP A 236 -8.98 2.23 10.13
C ASP A 236 -8.50 3.18 9.03
N ARG A 237 -7.59 2.71 8.15
CA ARG A 237 -7.11 3.52 7.01
C ARG A 237 -8.23 3.82 6.02
N ARG A 238 -9.07 2.83 5.70
CA ARG A 238 -10.21 3.00 4.79
C ARG A 238 -11.22 4.00 5.33
N GLU A 239 -11.61 3.85 6.59
CA GLU A 239 -12.62 4.71 7.23
C GLU A 239 -12.09 6.13 7.43
N GLN A 240 -10.80 6.31 7.72
CA GLN A 240 -10.18 7.63 7.71
C GLN A 240 -10.29 8.33 6.35
N VAL A 241 -10.05 7.60 5.25
CA VAL A 241 -10.21 8.14 3.89
C VAL A 241 -11.67 8.46 3.58
N ARG A 242 -12.61 7.59 4.00
CA ARG A 242 -14.05 7.84 3.87
C ARG A 242 -14.44 9.12 4.62
N LEU A 243 -13.94 9.30 5.84
CA LEU A 243 -14.27 10.41 6.71
C LEU A 243 -13.74 11.74 6.18
N ILE A 244 -12.50 11.82 5.67
CA ILE A 244 -12.03 13.07 5.05
C ILE A 244 -12.83 13.44 3.81
N LYS A 245 -13.30 12.44 3.05
CA LYS A 245 -14.14 12.69 1.87
C LYS A 245 -15.53 13.20 2.29
N GLU A 246 -16.08 12.67 3.37
CA GLU A 246 -17.37 13.12 3.91
C GLU A 246 -17.28 14.53 4.51
N LEU A 247 -16.23 14.84 5.27
CA LEU A 247 -16.07 16.11 5.97
C LEU A 247 -15.53 17.24 5.08
N TYR A 248 -14.62 16.92 4.15
CA TYR A 248 -13.84 17.91 3.40
C TYR A 248 -13.87 17.68 1.88
N GLY A 249 -14.80 16.85 1.38
CA GLY A 249 -14.84 16.47 -0.03
C GLY A 249 -15.02 17.61 -1.02
N ASN A 250 -15.45 18.79 -0.57
CA ASN A 250 -15.51 20.01 -1.41
C ASN A 250 -14.13 20.67 -1.62
N GLN A 251 -13.17 20.41 -0.73
CA GLN A 251 -11.81 20.97 -0.77
C GLN A 251 -10.79 20.00 -1.37
N ILE A 252 -11.17 18.72 -1.40
CA ILE A 252 -10.37 17.63 -1.95
C ILE A 252 -10.73 17.47 -3.42
N GLY A 253 -9.73 17.67 -4.30
CA GLY A 253 -9.85 17.41 -5.73
C GLY A 253 -9.77 15.91 -6.03
N GLU A 254 -8.73 15.52 -6.77
CA GLU A 254 -8.44 14.11 -7.03
C GLU A 254 -8.04 13.38 -5.74
N LEU A 255 -8.67 12.22 -5.48
CA LEU A 255 -8.34 11.30 -4.38
C LEU A 255 -8.18 9.88 -4.94
N PHE A 256 -7.00 9.33 -4.78
CA PHE A 256 -6.62 7.97 -5.15
C PHE A 256 -6.19 7.17 -3.93
N HIS A 257 -6.53 5.88 -3.92
CA HIS A 257 -6.00 4.93 -2.95
C HIS A 257 -5.83 3.54 -3.58
N SER A 258 -4.86 2.78 -3.08
CA SER A 258 -4.74 1.34 -3.32
C SER A 258 -5.87 0.55 -2.64
N LEU A 259 -6.09 -0.71 -3.03
CA LEU A 259 -7.08 -1.59 -2.38
C LEU A 259 -6.80 -1.81 -0.89
N ALA A 260 -5.54 -2.00 -0.52
CA ALA A 260 -5.13 -2.19 0.88
C ALA A 260 -5.04 -0.89 1.69
N TYR A 261 -5.35 0.26 1.06
CA TYR A 261 -5.15 1.60 1.63
C TYR A 261 -3.72 1.86 2.14
N ASN A 262 -2.73 1.17 1.57
CA ASN A 262 -1.32 1.34 1.92
C ASN A 262 -0.60 2.38 1.04
N TRP A 263 -1.28 2.87 0.01
CA TRP A 263 -0.89 4.05 -0.74
C TRP A 263 -2.13 4.92 -0.96
N ILE A 264 -2.06 6.17 -0.49
CA ILE A 264 -3.12 7.16 -0.61
C ILE A 264 -2.50 8.43 -1.20
N GLU A 265 -3.15 9.04 -2.19
CA GLU A 265 -2.72 10.29 -2.80
C GLU A 265 -3.93 11.19 -3.03
N PHE A 266 -3.84 12.45 -2.65
CA PHE A 266 -4.91 13.41 -2.88
C PHE A 266 -4.43 14.84 -3.10
N VAL A 267 -5.31 15.64 -3.66
CA VAL A 267 -5.07 17.05 -4.00
C VAL A 267 -5.97 17.96 -3.16
N LEU A 268 -5.41 19.06 -2.67
CA LEU A 268 -6.17 20.19 -2.10
C LEU A 268 -6.30 21.29 -3.17
N GLU A 269 -7.52 21.75 -3.42
CA GLU A 269 -7.85 22.71 -4.50
C GLU A 269 -8.25 24.11 -4.00
N ASP A 270 -8.45 24.29 -2.69
CA ASP A 270 -8.96 25.55 -2.10
C ASP A 270 -7.90 26.66 -1.90
N PHE A 271 -6.76 26.58 -2.58
CA PHE A 271 -5.65 27.51 -2.40
C PHE A 271 -5.12 28.03 -3.74
N ASP A 272 -4.45 29.18 -3.72
CA ASP A 272 -3.72 29.73 -4.89
C ASP A 272 -2.54 28.84 -5.37
N CYS A 273 -2.36 27.69 -4.74
CA CYS A 273 -1.44 26.63 -5.12
C CYS A 273 -2.15 25.28 -5.10
N LYS A 274 -1.77 24.37 -6.01
CA LYS A 274 -2.19 22.97 -5.93
C LYS A 274 -1.35 22.29 -4.86
N VAL A 275 -1.96 21.66 -3.86
CA VAL A 275 -1.19 20.85 -2.88
C VAL A 275 -1.44 19.37 -3.11
N THR A 276 -0.37 18.61 -3.31
CA THR A 276 -0.43 17.15 -3.47
C THR A 276 0.09 16.49 -2.21
N VAL A 277 -0.72 15.61 -1.61
CA VAL A 277 -0.39 14.80 -0.43
C VAL A 277 -0.23 13.34 -0.88
N SER A 278 0.88 12.70 -0.51
CA SER A 278 1.17 11.31 -0.81
C SER A 278 1.59 10.56 0.45
N LEU A 279 0.85 9.49 0.78
CA LEU A 279 1.02 8.68 1.98
C LEU A 279 1.35 7.24 1.59
N ARG A 280 2.36 6.65 2.22
CA ARG A 280 2.68 5.23 2.06
C ARG A 280 2.86 4.54 3.40
N TYR A 281 2.26 3.36 3.51
CA TYR A 281 2.30 2.50 4.67
C TYR A 281 3.12 1.27 4.31
N ALA A 282 4.35 1.21 4.81
CA ALA A 282 5.22 0.06 4.57
C ALA A 282 4.80 -1.12 5.45
N ASP A 283 4.35 -0.81 6.67
CA ASP A 283 3.77 -1.76 7.60
C ASP A 283 2.24 -1.72 7.50
N LEU A 284 1.63 -2.86 7.13
CA LEU A 284 0.19 -2.97 6.96
C LEU A 284 -0.57 -3.06 8.29
N VAL A 285 0.10 -3.30 9.42
CA VAL A 285 -0.52 -3.21 10.76
C VAL A 285 -0.44 -1.80 11.35
N SER A 286 0.11 -0.82 10.61
CA SER A 286 0.18 0.57 11.07
C SER A 286 -0.95 1.42 10.50
N VAL A 287 -1.60 2.21 11.36
CA VAL A 287 -2.62 3.19 10.98
C VAL A 287 -2.00 4.53 10.54
N LEU A 288 -0.71 4.75 10.83
CA LEU A 288 0.02 5.98 10.47
C LEU A 288 1.01 5.71 9.31
N PRO A 289 1.18 6.65 8.38
CA PRO A 289 2.02 6.47 7.21
C PRO A 289 3.51 6.44 7.57
N SER A 290 4.24 5.48 6.99
CA SER A 290 5.69 5.35 7.15
C SER A 290 6.47 6.31 6.26
N ARG A 291 5.89 6.72 5.11
CA ARG A 291 6.46 7.73 4.20
C ARG A 291 5.39 8.72 3.82
N ILE A 292 5.75 9.99 3.90
CA ILE A 292 4.85 11.12 3.70
C ILE A 292 5.55 12.10 2.77
N ARG A 293 4.82 12.63 1.81
CA ARG A 293 5.28 13.72 0.95
C ARG A 293 4.16 14.71 0.74
N VAL A 294 4.37 15.96 1.12
CA VAL A 294 3.40 17.05 0.87
C VAL A 294 4.09 18.14 0.07
N LEU A 295 3.57 18.42 -1.12
CA LEU A 295 4.15 19.38 -2.06
C LEU A 295 3.12 20.42 -2.46
N ALA A 296 3.49 21.70 -2.36
CA ALA A 296 2.73 22.83 -2.87
C ALA A 296 3.30 23.27 -4.22
N TRP A 297 2.44 23.30 -5.23
CA TRP A 297 2.74 23.67 -6.60
C TRP A 297 2.17 25.07 -6.89
N PRO A 298 3.01 26.08 -7.18
CA PRO A 298 2.50 27.40 -7.53
C PRO A 298 1.76 27.33 -8.87
N VAL A 299 0.50 27.77 -8.88
CA VAL A 299 -0.40 27.68 -10.06
C VAL A 299 -0.09 28.77 -11.09
N HIS A 300 0.72 29.77 -10.73
CA HIS A 300 1.19 30.81 -11.64
C HIS A 300 2.72 30.79 -11.75
N PRO A 301 3.28 30.73 -12.96
CA PRO A 301 4.72 30.92 -13.13
C PRO A 301 5.07 32.31 -12.58
N LEU A 302 6.07 32.37 -11.71
CA LEU A 302 6.65 33.62 -11.22
C LEU A 302 6.86 34.55 -12.43
N LYS A 303 6.10 35.65 -12.52
CA LYS A 303 6.50 36.77 -13.37
C LYS A 303 7.86 37.20 -12.85
N LYS A 304 8.93 36.83 -13.56
CA LYS A 304 10.28 37.31 -13.26
C LYS A 304 10.23 38.83 -13.17
N ILE A 305 10.40 39.36 -11.95
CA ILE A 305 10.88 40.72 -11.77
C ILE A 305 12.35 40.67 -12.18
N LEU A 306 12.61 40.99 -13.46
CA LEU A 306 13.92 41.42 -13.90
C LEU A 306 13.80 42.89 -14.27
N VAL A 307 14.03 43.75 -13.28
CA VAL A 307 14.59 45.07 -13.55
C VAL A 307 16.02 44.82 -14.03
N GLY A 308 16.26 44.99 -15.33
CA GLY A 308 17.59 44.91 -15.92
C GLY A 308 17.59 44.37 -17.34
N ASP A 309 17.42 45.27 -18.31
CA ASP A 309 17.62 45.06 -19.73
C ASP A 309 18.87 44.23 -20.07
N ARG A 310 18.69 43.16 -20.87
CA ARG A 310 19.38 42.95 -22.17
C ARG A 310 19.05 41.57 -22.77
N LYS A 311 18.21 41.62 -23.81
CA LYS A 311 18.24 40.85 -25.08
C LYS A 311 18.97 39.49 -25.07
N GLY A 312 18.21 38.39 -25.17
CA GLY A 312 18.74 37.09 -25.59
C GLY A 312 17.83 35.91 -25.28
N SER A 313 17.03 35.51 -26.29
CA SER A 313 16.54 34.16 -26.63
C SER A 313 16.39 33.10 -25.51
N GLY A 314 15.16 32.57 -25.37
CA GLY A 314 14.88 31.29 -24.71
C GLY A 314 14.04 31.41 -23.45
N ALA A 315 12.75 31.72 -23.58
CA ALA A 315 11.79 31.52 -22.51
C ALA A 315 11.54 30.01 -22.36
N ALA A 316 12.48 29.30 -21.72
CA ALA A 316 12.15 28.03 -21.10
C ALA A 316 11.01 28.31 -20.12
N LEU A 317 9.85 27.66 -20.32
CA LEU A 317 8.78 27.59 -19.32
C LEU A 317 9.45 27.28 -17.98
N ALA A 318 9.47 28.27 -17.08
CA ALA A 318 10.05 28.09 -15.77
C ALA A 318 9.21 27.02 -15.08
N GLN A 319 9.70 25.77 -15.06
CA GLN A 319 9.06 24.68 -14.34
C GLN A 319 8.86 25.15 -12.90
N SER A 320 7.60 25.21 -12.47
CA SER A 320 7.26 25.55 -11.10
C SER A 320 7.87 24.50 -10.18
N ILE A 321 8.91 24.89 -9.44
CA ILE A 321 9.55 23.99 -8.47
C ILE A 321 8.59 23.86 -7.30
N PRO A 322 8.15 22.64 -6.95
CA PRO A 322 7.26 22.45 -5.81
C PRO A 322 7.99 22.72 -4.50
N SER A 323 7.29 23.37 -3.57
CA SER A 323 7.77 23.57 -2.20
C SER A 323 7.27 22.45 -1.31
N ARG A 324 8.16 21.84 -0.52
CA ARG A 324 7.79 20.80 0.46
C ARG A 324 7.20 21.43 1.71
N LEU A 325 6.08 20.91 2.19
CA LEU A 325 5.40 21.39 3.41
C LEU A 325 5.77 20.50 4.61
N SER A 326 6.87 20.81 5.30
CA SER A 326 7.33 19.98 6.43
C SER A 326 6.33 19.89 7.57
N TYR A 327 5.66 21.00 7.92
CA TYR A 327 4.67 21.01 8.99
C TYR A 327 3.50 20.05 8.73
N ALA A 328 3.08 19.96 7.46
CA ALA A 328 2.01 19.06 7.03
C ALA A 328 2.45 17.60 7.11
N GLU A 329 3.70 17.33 6.74
CA GLU A 329 4.27 15.99 6.89
C GLU A 329 4.44 15.57 8.35
N ASP A 330 4.73 16.52 9.24
CA ASP A 330 4.84 16.27 10.67
C ASP A 330 3.47 15.95 11.29
N ALA A 331 2.43 16.70 10.94
CA ALA A 331 1.05 16.42 11.36
C ALA A 331 0.60 15.01 10.93
N LEU A 332 0.80 14.66 9.66
CA LEU A 332 0.46 13.33 9.11
C LEU A 332 1.27 12.18 9.71
N ARG A 333 2.39 12.46 10.40
CA ARG A 333 3.21 11.44 11.06
C ARG A 333 2.68 11.07 12.44
N THR A 334 1.95 11.97 13.09
CA THR A 334 1.55 11.80 14.50
C THR A 334 0.05 11.81 14.74
N MET A 335 -0.75 12.25 13.77
CA MET A 335 -2.20 12.39 13.89
C MET A 335 -2.91 11.46 12.91
N SER A 336 -4.19 11.16 13.19
CA SER A 336 -5.04 10.48 12.20
C SER A 336 -5.22 11.37 10.96
N LEU A 337 -5.55 10.78 9.81
CA LEU A 337 -5.69 11.51 8.57
C LEU A 337 -6.71 12.68 8.64
N PRO A 338 -7.90 12.53 9.26
CA PRO A 338 -8.84 13.65 9.43
C PRO A 338 -8.31 14.78 10.31
N GLU A 339 -7.65 14.44 11.42
CA GLU A 339 -7.06 15.44 12.33
C GLU A 339 -5.90 16.17 11.66
N ALA A 340 -5.00 15.42 11.01
CA ALA A 340 -3.89 15.99 10.25
C ALA A 340 -4.39 16.88 9.12
N TYR A 341 -5.47 16.50 8.44
CA TYR A 341 -6.09 17.32 7.40
C TYR A 341 -6.52 18.68 7.96
N ALA A 342 -7.24 18.68 9.08
CA ALA A 342 -7.69 19.91 9.73
C ALA A 342 -6.51 20.81 10.13
N GLU A 343 -5.47 20.25 10.71
CA GLU A 343 -4.23 20.97 11.08
C GLU A 343 -3.52 21.55 9.85
N ILE A 344 -3.48 20.81 8.74
CA ILE A 344 -2.87 21.26 7.49
C ILE A 344 -3.60 22.49 6.97
N VAL A 345 -4.91 22.38 6.77
CA VAL A 345 -5.74 23.45 6.19
C VAL A 345 -5.77 24.70 7.08
N LEU A 346 -5.77 24.52 8.40
CA LEU A 346 -5.75 25.64 9.35
C LEU A 346 -4.48 26.51 9.19
N ASN A 347 -3.32 25.88 9.02
CA ASN A 347 -2.03 26.59 8.92
C ASN A 347 -1.64 26.97 7.49
N MET A 348 -2.27 26.37 6.48
CA MET A 348 -1.94 26.53 5.06
C MET A 348 -1.85 28.00 4.61
N PRO A 349 -2.85 28.87 4.85
CA PRO A 349 -2.81 30.25 4.34
C PRO A 349 -1.58 31.03 4.81
N ARG A 350 -1.23 30.91 6.11
CA ARG A 350 -0.06 31.58 6.70
C ARG A 350 1.24 31.06 6.10
N VAL A 351 1.35 29.75 5.90
CA VAL A 351 2.56 29.13 5.37
C VAL A 351 2.74 29.50 3.89
N LEU A 352 1.66 29.50 3.10
CA LEU A 352 1.70 29.93 1.70
C LEU A 352 2.08 31.40 1.55
N GLN A 353 1.58 32.31 2.38
CA GLN A 353 1.98 33.71 2.37
C GLN A 353 3.49 33.90 2.63
N GLN A 354 4.07 33.09 3.52
CA GLN A 354 5.49 33.15 3.83
C GLN A 354 6.36 32.59 2.69
N MET A 355 5.92 31.52 2.04
CA MET A 355 6.66 30.89 0.93
C MET A 355 6.47 31.63 -0.40
N PHE A 356 5.30 32.22 -0.61
CA PHE A 356 4.93 32.92 -1.83
C PHE A 356 4.37 34.32 -1.51
N PRO A 357 5.20 35.28 -1.06
CA PRO A 357 4.75 36.62 -0.67
C PRO A 357 4.04 37.40 -1.78
N GLN A 358 4.23 36.99 -3.04
CA GLN A 358 3.68 37.65 -4.22
C GLN A 358 2.22 37.26 -4.54
N LEU A 359 1.65 36.27 -3.83
CA LEU A 359 0.24 35.87 -3.93
C LEU A 359 -0.67 36.69 -2.98
N GLY A 360 -0.11 37.39 -1.99
CA GLY A 360 -0.87 38.15 -0.99
C GLY A 360 -1.17 39.61 -1.33
N GLY A 361 -1.07 40.01 -2.60
CA GLY A 361 -1.33 41.39 -3.05
C GLY A 361 -2.65 41.52 -3.78
N ALA A 362 -3.73 41.78 -3.03
CA ALA A 362 -4.95 42.39 -3.55
C ALA A 362 -5.13 43.77 -2.89
#